data_AF-A0A7Y5Q8S2-F1
#
_entry.id   AF-A0A7Y5Q8S2-F1
#
_cell.length_a   1.000
_cell.length_b   1.000
_cell.length_c   1.000
_cell.angle_alpha   90.00
_cell.angle_beta   90.00
_cell.angle_gamma   90.00
#
_symmetry.space_group_name_H-M   'P 1'
#
loop_
_entity.id
_entity.type
_entity.pdbx_description
1 polymer ?
#
loop_
_entity_poly.entity_id
_entity_poly.type
_entity_poly.pdbx_seq_one_letter_code
_entity_poly.pdbx_strand_id
1 'polypeptide(L)'
;EQALTTTTLARERYALHQRVRHRVGSDLGVAGKALNQKLTAWWELDFAALRAELVKVFKHDIPVKERDQWETWFADQRAEHQRLTAAMIDHETELNDRVYRLYDLTAEEIQIVEETTRYGYAEV
;
A
#
# COMPACT_ATOMS: atom_id res chain seq x y z
N GLU A 1 20.46 -12.97 1.79
CA GLU A 1 19.22 -13.04 2.61
C GLU A 1 18.33 -11.81 2.44
N GLN A 2 18.80 -10.58 2.59
CA GLN A 2 17.94 -9.37 2.57
C GLN A 2 17.20 -9.08 1.26
N ALA A 3 17.83 -9.25 0.09
CA ALA A 3 17.14 -9.08 -1.21
C ALA A 3 15.96 -10.04 -1.40
N LEU A 4 16.02 -11.23 -0.78
CA LEU A 4 14.92 -12.19 -0.76
C LEU A 4 13.79 -11.72 0.18
N THR A 5 14.13 -11.03 1.28
CA THR A 5 13.17 -10.47 2.23
C THR A 5 12.38 -9.32 1.61
N THR A 6 13.04 -8.34 0.98
CA THR A 6 12.34 -7.22 0.30
C THR A 6 11.43 -7.74 -0.82
N THR A 7 11.90 -8.72 -1.60
CA THR A 7 11.08 -9.37 -2.63
C THR A 7 9.86 -10.08 -2.03
N THR A 8 10.01 -10.71 -0.86
CA THR A 8 8.90 -11.38 -0.16
C THR A 8 7.87 -10.36 0.34
N LEU A 9 8.30 -9.29 1.01
CA LEU A 9 7.41 -8.22 1.48
C LEU A 9 6.64 -7.56 0.33
N ALA A 10 7.32 -7.28 -0.79
CA ALA A 10 6.69 -6.73 -1.98
C ALA A 10 5.61 -7.68 -2.56
N ARG A 11 5.88 -9.00 -2.57
CA ARG A 11 4.90 -10.02 -2.99
C ARG A 11 3.71 -10.10 -2.04
N GLU A 12 3.95 -10.03 -0.73
CA GLU A 12 2.89 -10.01 0.27
C GLU A 12 1.99 -8.79 0.12
N ARG A 13 2.58 -7.60 -0.09
CA ARG A 13 1.85 -6.35 -0.32
C ARG A 13 1.05 -6.41 -1.61
N TYR A 14 1.64 -6.94 -2.68
CA TYR A 14 0.93 -7.16 -3.95
C TYR A 14 -0.24 -8.13 -3.77
N ALA A 15 -0.03 -9.24 -3.05
CA ALA A 15 -1.10 -10.20 -2.76
C ALA A 15 -2.23 -9.56 -1.94
N LEU A 16 -1.89 -8.71 -0.96
CA LEU A 16 -2.86 -7.91 -0.21
C LEU A 16 -3.67 -7.02 -1.14
N HIS A 17 -3.02 -6.28 -2.06
CA HIS A 17 -3.72 -5.46 -3.05
C HIS A 17 -4.70 -6.28 -3.88
N GLN A 18 -4.29 -7.43 -4.39
CA GLN A 18 -5.14 -8.30 -5.21
C GLN A 18 -6.35 -8.80 -4.41
N ARG A 19 -6.15 -9.28 -3.18
CA ARG A 19 -7.24 -9.76 -2.31
C ARG A 19 -8.25 -8.67 -2.00
N VAL A 20 -7.80 -7.48 -1.61
CA VAL A 20 -8.69 -6.36 -1.28
C VAL A 20 -9.46 -5.88 -2.50
N ARG A 21 -8.80 -5.69 -3.64
CA ARG A 21 -9.45 -5.30 -4.89
C ARG A 21 -10.47 -6.34 -5.34
N HIS A 22 -10.13 -7.62 -5.25
CA HIS A 22 -11.06 -8.70 -5.57
C HIS A 22 -12.30 -8.64 -4.67
N ARG A 23 -12.12 -8.57 -3.35
CA ARG A 23 -13.20 -8.49 -2.35
C ARG A 23 -14.10 -7.29 -2.55
N VAL A 24 -13.52 -6.11 -2.74
CA VAL A 24 -14.28 -4.87 -3.00
C VAL A 24 -15.05 -4.99 -4.30
N GLY A 25 -14.45 -5.55 -5.35
CA GLY A 25 -15.12 -5.76 -6.63
C GLY A 25 -16.22 -6.82 -6.59
N SER A 26 -16.05 -7.91 -5.82
CA SER A 26 -17.00 -9.03 -5.74
C SER A 26 -18.17 -8.74 -4.81
N ASP A 27 -17.89 -8.16 -3.64
CA ASP A 27 -18.86 -8.09 -2.54
C ASP A 27 -19.53 -6.72 -2.45
N LEU A 28 -18.82 -5.65 -2.86
CA LEU A 28 -19.31 -4.26 -2.84
C LEU A 28 -19.49 -3.67 -4.25
N GLY A 29 -19.05 -4.40 -5.27
CA GLY A 29 -19.06 -3.96 -6.65
C GLY A 29 -20.33 -4.34 -7.42
N VAL A 30 -20.30 -4.04 -8.72
CA VAL A 30 -21.32 -4.44 -9.68
C VAL A 30 -20.65 -5.31 -10.74
N ALA A 31 -21.27 -6.46 -11.04
CA ALA A 31 -20.75 -7.39 -12.04
C ALA A 31 -20.44 -6.69 -13.37
N GLY A 32 -19.24 -6.92 -13.90
CA GLY A 32 -18.77 -6.32 -15.15
C GLY A 32 -18.28 -4.87 -15.03
N LYS A 33 -18.29 -4.25 -13.85
CA LYS A 33 -17.78 -2.89 -13.63
C LYS A 33 -16.43 -2.91 -12.91
N ALA A 34 -15.43 -2.32 -13.56
CA ALA A 34 -14.07 -2.23 -13.01
C ALA A 34 -13.96 -1.18 -11.87
N LEU A 35 -12.99 -1.40 -10.98
CA LEU A 35 -12.58 -0.42 -9.99
C LEU A 35 -11.93 0.79 -10.69
N ASN A 36 -12.16 1.99 -10.16
CA ASN A 36 -11.44 3.17 -10.62
C ASN A 36 -10.04 3.25 -9.96
N GLN A 37 -9.25 4.25 -10.35
CA GLN A 37 -7.89 4.43 -9.84
C GLN A 37 -7.85 4.56 -8.31
N LYS A 38 -8.78 5.30 -7.69
CA LYS A 38 -8.83 5.47 -6.23
C LYS A 38 -9.17 4.18 -5.49
N LEU A 39 -10.16 3.42 -5.97
CA LEU A 39 -10.48 2.10 -5.41
C LEU A 39 -9.34 1.09 -5.66
N THR A 40 -8.53 1.30 -6.69
CA THR A 40 -7.32 0.51 -6.93
C THR A 40 -6.21 0.89 -5.93
N ALA A 41 -6.09 2.17 -5.58
CA ALA A 41 -5.22 2.72 -4.54
C ALA A 41 -5.90 2.84 -3.16
N TRP A 42 -6.64 1.79 -2.79
CA TRP A 42 -7.54 1.80 -1.62
C TRP A 42 -6.85 2.14 -0.28
N TRP A 43 -5.55 1.88 -0.14
CA TRP A 43 -4.81 2.17 1.10
C TRP A 43 -4.75 3.66 1.43
N GLU A 44 -4.92 4.52 0.43
CA GLU A 44 -4.96 5.98 0.55
C GLU A 44 -6.32 6.50 1.06
N LEU A 45 -7.36 5.66 1.03
CA LEU A 45 -8.72 6.05 1.40
C LEU A 45 -8.98 5.77 2.87
N ASP A 46 -9.65 6.69 3.56
CA ASP A 46 -10.39 6.34 4.77
C ASP A 46 -11.73 5.66 4.42
N PHE A 47 -12.45 5.16 5.44
CA PHE A 47 -13.70 4.43 5.20
C PHE A 47 -14.79 5.29 4.56
N ALA A 48 -14.83 6.59 4.89
CA ALA A 48 -15.78 7.53 4.29
C ALA A 48 -15.48 7.75 2.80
N ALA A 49 -14.20 7.92 2.44
CA ALA A 49 -13.73 8.07 1.07
C ALA A 49 -13.93 6.79 0.25
N LEU A 50 -13.71 5.61 0.84
CA LEU A 50 -14.06 4.32 0.23
C LEU A 50 -15.53 4.31 -0.16
N ARG A 51 -16.43 4.58 0.79
CA ARG A 51 -17.88 4.60 0.55
C ARG A 51 -18.29 5.62 -0.52
N ALA A 52 -17.70 6.82 -0.48
CA ALA A 52 -17.96 7.84 -1.49
C ALA A 52 -17.56 7.37 -2.91
N GLU A 53 -16.42 6.70 -3.04
CA GLU A 53 -15.99 6.14 -4.32
C GLU A 53 -16.83 4.93 -4.75
N LEU A 54 -17.32 4.09 -3.81
CA LEU A 54 -18.30 3.02 -4.11
C LEU A 54 -19.60 3.60 -4.68
N VAL A 55 -20.17 4.62 -4.06
CA VAL A 55 -21.39 5.29 -4.56
C VAL A 55 -21.13 5.91 -5.93
N LYS A 56 -19.97 6.54 -6.12
CA LYS A 56 -19.62 7.16 -7.40
C LYS A 56 -19.49 6.15 -8.53
N VAL A 57 -18.78 5.05 -8.28
CA VAL A 57 -18.48 4.00 -9.27
C VAL A 57 -19.66 3.06 -9.42
N PHE A 58 -20.13 2.42 -8.35
CA PHE A 58 -21.13 1.36 -8.39
C PHE A 58 -22.57 1.84 -8.22
N LYS A 59 -22.80 3.12 -7.88
CA LYS A 59 -24.15 3.68 -7.61
C LYS A 59 -24.87 3.01 -6.44
N HIS A 60 -24.11 2.34 -5.59
CA HIS A 60 -24.58 1.67 -4.37
C HIS A 60 -23.59 1.94 -3.24
N ASP A 61 -24.09 1.87 -2.01
CA ASP A 61 -23.35 2.09 -0.78
C ASP A 61 -23.49 0.88 0.15
N ILE A 62 -22.56 0.71 1.07
CA ILE A 62 -22.59 -0.37 2.06
C ILE A 62 -23.84 -0.21 2.96
N PRO A 63 -24.69 -1.24 3.09
CA PRO A 63 -25.83 -1.23 4.01
C PRO A 63 -25.41 -0.87 5.43
N VAL A 64 -26.16 0.01 6.10
CA VAL A 64 -25.82 0.52 7.45
C VAL A 64 -25.47 -0.60 8.44
N LYS A 65 -26.26 -1.68 8.44
CA LYS A 65 -26.09 -2.85 9.32
C LYS A 65 -24.77 -3.62 9.13
N GLU A 66 -24.08 -3.40 8.01
CA GLU A 66 -22.83 -4.08 7.65
C GLU A 66 -21.61 -3.15 7.76
N ARG A 67 -21.83 -1.83 7.93
CA ARG A 67 -20.78 -0.82 7.87
C ARG A 67 -19.70 -1.04 8.92
N ASP A 68 -20.05 -1.34 10.16
CA ASP A 68 -19.07 -1.53 11.24
C ASP A 68 -18.09 -2.68 10.93
N GLN A 69 -18.61 -3.77 10.36
CA GLN A 69 -17.80 -4.93 9.96
C GLN A 69 -16.87 -4.58 8.80
N TRP A 70 -17.39 -3.87 7.80
CA TRP A 70 -16.58 -3.42 6.67
C TRP A 70 -15.54 -2.37 7.05
N GLU A 71 -15.89 -1.45 7.97
CA GLU A 71 -14.98 -0.43 8.48
C GLU A 71 -13.83 -1.06 9.25
N THR A 72 -14.13 -2.00 10.14
CA THR A 72 -13.12 -2.75 10.90
C THR A 72 -12.22 -3.53 9.95
N TRP A 73 -12.81 -4.33 9.05
CA TRP A 73 -12.04 -5.11 8.08
C TRP A 73 -11.14 -4.23 7.23
N PHE A 74 -11.66 -3.10 6.74
CA PHE A 74 -10.91 -2.17 5.89
C PHE A 74 -9.78 -1.49 6.66
N ALA A 75 -10.02 -1.10 7.91
CA ALA A 75 -8.98 -0.57 8.79
C ALA A 75 -7.84 -1.59 8.98
N ASP A 76 -8.16 -2.86 9.21
CA ASP A 76 -7.16 -3.92 9.34
C ASP A 76 -6.33 -4.09 8.06
N GLN A 77 -6.98 -4.04 6.89
CA GLN A 77 -6.25 -4.14 5.61
C GLN A 77 -5.32 -2.95 5.39
N ARG A 78 -5.74 -1.74 5.78
CA ARG A 78 -4.89 -0.54 5.70
C ARG A 78 -3.72 -0.61 6.67
N ALA A 79 -3.95 -1.08 7.88
CA ALA A 79 -2.89 -1.29 8.87
C ALA A 79 -1.86 -2.31 8.36
N GLU A 80 -2.30 -3.41 7.75
CA GLU A 80 -1.40 -4.40 7.17
C GLU A 80 -0.60 -3.84 5.98
N HIS A 81 -1.23 -3.02 5.14
CA HIS A 81 -0.52 -2.33 4.07
C HIS A 81 0.57 -1.40 4.62
N GLN A 82 0.24 -0.60 5.64
CA GLN A 82 1.19 0.29 6.29
C GLN A 82 2.34 -0.48 6.94
N ARG A 83 2.05 -1.61 7.60
CA ARG A 83 3.06 -2.48 8.21
C ARG A 83 4.03 -3.04 7.16
N LEU A 84 3.50 -3.56 6.05
CA LEU A 84 4.32 -4.10 4.96
C LEU A 84 5.18 -3.01 4.31
N THR A 85 4.60 -1.84 4.04
CA THR A 85 5.36 -0.69 3.51
C THR A 85 6.46 -0.29 4.48
N ALA A 86 6.16 -0.09 5.77
CA ALA A 86 7.18 0.26 6.77
C ALA A 86 8.33 -0.76 6.82
N ALA A 87 8.00 -2.06 6.82
CA ALA A 87 9.02 -3.11 6.81
C ALA A 87 9.90 -3.09 5.54
N MET A 88 9.33 -2.75 4.38
CA MET A 88 10.10 -2.57 3.14
C MET A 88 11.05 -1.38 3.25
N ILE A 89 10.57 -0.25 3.77
CA ILE A 89 11.38 0.96 3.98
C ILE A 89 12.55 0.65 4.90
N ASP A 90 12.28 0.04 6.06
CA ASP A 90 13.33 -0.30 7.04
C ASP A 90 14.42 -1.19 6.43
N HIS A 91 14.03 -2.20 5.64
CA HIS A 91 14.99 -3.09 4.98
C HIS A 91 15.81 -2.39 3.89
N GLU A 92 15.19 -1.51 3.13
CA GLU A 92 15.88 -0.79 2.07
C GLU A 92 16.80 0.30 2.65
N THR A 93 16.41 0.98 3.73
CA THR A 93 17.30 1.86 4.50
C THR A 93 18.51 1.08 5.04
N GLU A 94 18.29 -0.11 5.64
CA GLU A 94 19.38 -0.94 6.14
C GLU A 94 20.34 -1.38 5.01
N LEU A 95 19.81 -1.66 3.82
CA LEU A 95 20.62 -1.99 2.65
C LEU A 95 21.44 -0.78 2.18
N ASN A 96 20.83 0.40 2.09
CA ASN A 96 21.52 1.63 1.71
C ASN A 96 22.67 1.93 2.69
N ASP A 97 22.42 1.83 4.00
CA ASP A 97 23.45 2.00 5.03
C ASP A 97 24.63 1.04 4.86
N ARG A 98 24.36 -0.22 4.49
CA ARG A 98 25.41 -1.22 4.21
C ARG A 98 26.21 -0.85 2.97
N VAL A 99 25.55 -0.35 1.91
CA VAL A 99 26.21 0.11 0.68
C VAL A 99 27.06 1.34 0.96
N TYR A 100 26.54 2.33 1.68
CA TYR A 100 27.29 3.54 2.03
C TYR A 100 28.55 3.20 2.82
N ARG A 101 28.45 2.30 3.80
CA ARG A 101 29.63 1.81 4.55
C ARG A 101 30.60 1.00 3.69
N LEU A 102 30.13 0.22 2.73
CA LEU A 102 31.00 -0.59 1.87
C LEU A 102 31.89 0.28 0.97
N TYR A 103 31.37 1.43 0.56
CA TYR A 103 32.06 2.38 -0.30
C TYR A 103 32.64 3.58 0.45
N ASP A 104 32.61 3.56 1.80
CA ASP A 104 33.10 4.62 2.68
C ASP A 104 32.59 6.03 2.31
N LEU A 105 31.32 6.13 1.90
CA LEU A 105 30.75 7.42 1.49
C LEU A 105 30.73 8.41 2.65
N THR A 106 31.03 9.68 2.36
CA THR A 106 30.86 10.76 3.32
C THR A 106 29.38 11.17 3.43
N ALA A 107 29.05 11.94 4.47
CA ALA A 107 27.69 12.44 4.66
C ALA A 107 27.20 13.30 3.48
N GLU A 108 28.11 14.08 2.88
CA GLU A 108 27.82 14.91 1.70
C GLU A 108 27.52 14.04 0.47
N GLU A 109 28.25 12.96 0.27
CA GLU A 109 28.03 12.02 -0.83
C GLU A 109 26.72 11.25 -0.66
N ILE A 110 26.39 10.83 0.56
CA ILE A 110 25.10 10.20 0.90
C ILE A 110 23.95 11.15 0.58
N GLN A 111 24.04 12.41 1.03
CA GLN A 111 23.00 13.41 0.78
C GLN A 111 22.76 13.60 -0.74
N ILE A 112 23.83 13.70 -1.53
CA ILE A 112 23.73 13.79 -2.99
C ILE A 112 23.03 12.55 -3.56
N VAL A 113 23.37 11.35 -3.09
CA VAL A 113 22.73 10.11 -3.53
C VAL A 113 21.23 10.10 -3.20
N GLU A 114 20.83 10.47 -1.98
CA GLU A 114 19.42 10.49 -1.58
C GLU A 114 18.61 11.54 -2.36
N GLU A 115 19.16 12.73 -2.56
CA GLU A 115 18.51 13.81 -3.33
C GLU A 115 18.33 13.44 -4.81
N THR A 116 19.33 12.78 -5.40
CA THR A 116 19.31 12.39 -6.81
C THR A 116 18.50 11.12 -7.09
N THR A 117 18.43 10.21 -6.12
CA THR A 117 17.67 8.97 -6.28
C THR A 117 16.19 9.13 -5.95
N ARG A 118 15.76 10.24 -5.31
CA ARG A 118 14.37 10.55 -4.90
C ARG A 118 13.59 9.27 -4.65
N TYR A 119 14.09 8.42 -3.76
CA TYR A 119 13.38 7.21 -3.37
C TYR A 119 12.31 7.65 -2.37
N GLY A 120 11.21 8.18 -2.90
CA GLY A 120 9.99 8.40 -2.15
C GLY A 120 9.40 7.05 -1.81
N TYR A 121 9.92 6.43 -0.76
CA TYR A 121 9.51 5.15 -0.20
C TYR A 121 7.99 4.99 0.06
N ALA A 122 7.25 6.10 0.02
CA ALA A 122 5.80 6.17 0.17
C ALA A 122 5.00 6.24 -1.16
N GLU A 123 5.65 6.34 -2.33
CA GLU A 123 4.98 6.56 -3.62
C GLU A 123 4.72 5.29 -4.47
N VAL A 124 5.03 4.09 -3.96
CA VAL A 124 4.77 2.81 -4.65
C VAL A 124 3.93 1.85 -3.84
#